data_AF-A0A060LTU2-F1
#
_entry.id   AF-A0A060LTU2-F1
#
_cell.length_a   1.000
_cell.length_b   1.000
_cell.length_c   1.000
_cell.angle_alpha   90.00
_cell.angle_beta   90.00
_cell.angle_gamma   90.00
#
_symmetry.space_group_name_H-M   'P 1'
#
loop_
_entity.id
_entity.type
_entity.pdbx_description
1 polymer ?
#
loop_
_entity_poly.entity_id
_entity_poly.type
_entity_poly.pdbx_seq_one_letter_code
_entity_poly.pdbx_strand_id
1 'polypeptide(L)'
;MTEKQMKQFEEALAKKLYKLDTEKHARSIGEAAYVDEETFFSPDFFLYARCLAVAKGKDFYEHVVKHPEAMPKDDEFEELLTLAAEAFEEKTKDEWDYVPSKDYETFSNERGWR
;
A
#
# COMPACT_ATOMS: atom_id res chain seq x y z
N MET A 1 17.30 -8.50 11.49
CA MET A 1 15.95 -7.99 11.84
C MET A 1 15.39 -8.82 12.99
N THR A 2 14.85 -8.20 14.04
CA THR A 2 14.14 -8.89 15.15
C THR A 2 12.64 -8.97 14.85
N GLU A 3 11.90 -9.83 15.54
CA GLU A 3 10.43 -9.90 15.44
C GLU A 3 9.78 -8.53 15.68
N LYS A 4 10.24 -7.80 16.71
CA LYS A 4 9.77 -6.43 16.96
C LYS A 4 9.98 -5.50 15.76
N GLN A 5 11.12 -5.62 15.07
CA GLN A 5 11.40 -4.81 13.88
C GLN A 5 10.50 -5.20 12.69
N MET A 6 10.19 -6.49 12.52
CA MET A 6 9.25 -6.97 11.49
C MET A 6 7.84 -6.42 11.76
N LYS A 7 7.35 -6.50 13.00
CA LYS A 7 6.03 -5.97 13.39
C LYS A 7 5.97 -4.45 13.20
N GLN A 8 7.05 -3.74 13.51
CA GLN A 8 7.16 -2.30 13.28
C GLN A 8 7.21 -1.93 11.80
N PHE A 9 7.82 -2.76 10.96
CA PHE A 9 7.82 -2.58 9.52
C PHE A 9 6.39 -2.71 8.97
N GLU A 10 5.70 -3.79 9.34
CA GLU A 10 4.31 -4.06 8.92
C GLU A 10 3.36 -2.92 9.31
N GLU A 11 3.44 -2.48 10.57
CA GLU A 11 2.66 -1.36 11.08
C GLU A 11 2.94 -0.05 10.34
N ALA A 12 4.20 0.19 9.94
CA ALA A 12 4.58 1.37 9.19
C ALA A 12 4.12 1.29 7.73
N LEU A 13 4.21 0.12 7.11
CA LEU A 13 3.73 -0.15 5.76
C LEU A 13 2.22 0.08 5.69
N ALA A 14 1.44 -0.60 6.54
CA ALA A 14 -0.01 -0.49 6.56
C ALA A 14 -0.50 0.96 6.72
N LYS A 15 0.12 1.73 7.63
CA LYS A 15 -0.17 3.16 7.80
C LYS A 15 0.13 4.01 6.56
N LYS A 16 1.18 3.67 5.80
CA LYS A 16 1.55 4.38 4.58
C LYS A 16 0.58 4.06 3.45
N LEU A 17 0.26 2.79 3.26
CA LEU A 17 -0.70 2.34 2.26
C LEU A 17 -2.09 2.92 2.53
N TYR A 18 -2.54 2.89 3.78
CA TYR A 18 -3.80 3.53 4.22
C TYR A 18 -3.83 5.03 3.92
N LYS A 19 -2.71 5.73 4.07
CA LYS A 19 -2.65 7.18 3.80
C LYS A 19 -2.81 7.50 2.31
N LEU A 20 -2.34 6.62 1.43
CA LEU A 20 -2.48 6.76 -0.01
C LEU A 20 -3.83 6.22 -0.53
N ASP A 21 -4.59 5.49 0.28
CA ASP A 21 -5.93 5.01 -0.05
C ASP A 21 -6.93 6.18 -0.13
N THR A 22 -7.01 6.81 -1.30
CA THR A 22 -7.93 7.91 -1.56
C THR A 22 -8.31 7.92 -3.04
N GLU A 23 -9.48 8.45 -3.35
CA GLU A 23 -9.95 8.62 -4.73
C GLU A 23 -8.94 9.40 -5.61
N LYS A 24 -8.33 10.47 -5.08
CA LYS A 24 -7.38 11.30 -5.83
C LYS A 24 -6.15 10.52 -6.32
N HIS A 25 -5.63 9.63 -5.48
CA HIS A 25 -4.50 8.77 -5.83
C HIS A 25 -4.96 7.66 -6.79
N ALA A 26 -6.13 7.06 -6.56
CA ALA A 26 -6.69 6.02 -7.42
C ALA A 26 -6.96 6.50 -8.85
N ARG A 27 -7.30 7.78 -9.03
CA ARG A 27 -7.44 8.45 -10.33
C ARG A 27 -6.14 8.64 -11.11
N SER A 28 -4.99 8.35 -10.49
CA SER A 28 -3.67 8.75 -10.99
C SER A 28 -2.73 7.57 -11.29
N ILE A 29 -3.25 6.35 -11.39
CA ILE A 29 -2.44 5.11 -11.56
C ILE A 29 -2.32 4.60 -13.00
N GLY A 30 -2.71 5.39 -14.00
CA GLY A 30 -2.57 5.03 -15.41
C GLY A 30 -3.84 4.41 -15.99
N GLU A 31 -3.71 3.36 -16.80
CA GLU A 31 -4.80 2.72 -17.54
C GLU A 31 -5.89 2.14 -16.62
N ALA A 32 -5.49 1.62 -15.45
CA ALA A 32 -6.39 1.07 -14.45
C ALA A 32 -6.92 2.10 -13.45
N ALA A 33 -6.80 3.41 -13.76
CA ALA A 33 -7.24 4.46 -12.86
C ALA A 33 -8.74 4.43 -12.58
N TYR A 34 -9.09 4.80 -11.36
CA TYR A 34 -10.49 5.01 -10.99
C TYR A 34 -11.08 6.16 -11.82
N VAL A 35 -12.21 5.93 -12.48
CA VAL A 35 -12.91 6.94 -13.28
C VAL A 35 -14.24 7.30 -12.61
N ASP A 36 -15.07 6.30 -12.37
CA ASP A 36 -16.37 6.41 -11.73
C ASP A 36 -16.81 5.01 -11.24
N GLU A 37 -18.01 4.92 -10.66
CA GLU A 37 -18.57 3.66 -10.16
C GLU A 37 -19.00 2.69 -11.27
N GLU A 38 -19.13 3.15 -12.52
CA GLU A 38 -19.60 2.33 -13.65
C GLU A 38 -18.43 1.72 -14.44
N THR A 39 -17.27 2.36 -14.37
CA THR A 39 -16.04 1.92 -15.03
C THR A 39 -15.31 0.90 -14.18
N PHE A 40 -14.78 -0.15 -14.82
CA PHE A 40 -13.96 -1.14 -14.13
C PHE A 40 -12.75 -0.49 -13.47
N PHE A 41 -12.59 -0.77 -12.18
CA PHE A 41 -11.43 -0.38 -11.37
C PHE A 41 -10.94 -1.62 -10.62
N SER A 42 -9.63 -1.85 -10.63
CA SER A 42 -9.01 -2.94 -9.87
C SER A 42 -8.52 -2.42 -8.52
N PRO A 43 -9.17 -2.81 -7.40
CA PRO A 43 -8.73 -2.41 -6.07
C PRO A 43 -7.33 -2.95 -5.73
N ASP A 44 -7.02 -4.15 -6.21
CA ASP A 44 -5.73 -4.83 -5.98
C ASP A 44 -4.60 -4.10 -6.70
N PHE A 45 -4.77 -3.78 -8.00
CA PHE A 45 -3.76 -3.02 -8.74
C PHE A 45 -3.46 -1.67 -8.08
N PHE A 46 -4.48 -0.98 -7.56
CA PHE A 46 -4.28 0.25 -6.81
C PHE A 46 -3.51 0.03 -5.51
N LEU A 47 -3.78 -1.04 -4.77
CA LEU A 47 -2.99 -1.43 -3.59
C LEU A 47 -1.52 -1.66 -3.96
N TYR A 48 -1.25 -2.34 -5.07
CA TYR A 48 0.11 -2.67 -5.47
C TYR A 48 0.87 -1.44 -6.02
N ALA A 49 0.18 -0.52 -6.70
CA ALA A 49 0.73 0.78 -7.08
C ALA A 49 1.11 1.62 -5.84
N ARG A 50 0.31 1.56 -4.75
CA ARG A 50 0.65 2.18 -3.46
C ARG A 50 1.89 1.53 -2.84
N CYS A 51 2.06 0.23 -2.98
CA CYS A 51 3.27 -0.48 -2.55
C CYS A 51 4.52 0.03 -3.29
N LEU A 52 4.44 0.16 -4.61
CA LEU A 52 5.54 0.72 -5.41
C LEU A 52 5.88 2.16 -5.01
N ALA A 53 4.89 2.98 -4.68
CA ALA A 53 5.14 4.34 -4.18
C ALA A 53 5.93 4.35 -2.86
N VAL A 54 5.67 3.39 -1.96
CA VAL A 54 6.44 3.21 -0.72
C VAL A 54 7.85 2.67 -1.02
N ALA A 55 7.96 1.69 -1.91
CA ALA A 55 9.22 1.03 -2.27
C ALA A 55 10.23 1.96 -2.96
N LYS A 56 9.75 2.94 -3.74
CA LYS A 56 10.57 4.01 -4.35
C LYS A 56 11.24 4.93 -3.30
N GLY A 57 10.91 4.77 -2.03
CA GLY A 57 11.61 5.40 -0.92
C GLY A 57 10.91 6.63 -0.36
N LYS A 58 11.48 7.17 0.71
CA LYS A 58 10.87 8.20 1.55
C LYS A 58 10.50 9.46 0.75
N ASP A 59 11.43 10.00 -0.03
CA ASP A 59 11.22 11.28 -0.73
C ASP A 59 10.13 11.16 -1.79
N PHE A 60 10.11 10.03 -2.53
CA PHE A 60 9.07 9.74 -3.51
C PHE A 60 7.70 9.57 -2.83
N TYR A 61 7.62 8.77 -1.77
CA TYR A 61 6.39 8.60 -1.00
C TYR A 61 5.85 9.93 -0.46
N GLU A 62 6.70 10.76 0.13
CA GLU A 62 6.30 12.07 0.66
C GLU A 62 5.86 13.05 -0.43
N HIS A 63 6.43 12.93 -1.63
CA HIS A 63 5.98 13.67 -2.80
C HIS A 63 4.58 13.22 -3.24
N VAL A 64 4.37 11.91 -3.45
CA VAL A 64 3.07 11.33 -3.84
C VAL A 64 1.96 11.71 -2.86
N VAL A 65 2.23 11.65 -1.55
CA VAL A 65 1.26 12.07 -0.51
C VAL A 65 0.72 13.49 -0.72
N LYS A 66 1.52 14.39 -1.28
CA LYS A 66 1.15 15.79 -1.57
C LYS A 66 0.66 15.99 -3.00
N HIS A 67 1.05 15.09 -3.89
CA HIS A 67 0.90 15.16 -5.34
C HIS A 67 0.36 13.83 -5.86
N PRO A 68 -0.96 13.57 -5.76
CA PRO A 68 -1.56 12.32 -6.20
C PRO A 68 -1.24 11.97 -7.66
N GLU A 69 -1.05 12.97 -8.52
CA GLU A 69 -0.67 12.84 -9.92
C GLU A 69 0.69 12.16 -10.17
N ALA A 70 1.52 12.10 -9.12
CA ALA A 70 2.83 11.47 -9.12
C ALA A 70 2.79 9.98 -8.74
N MET A 71 1.60 9.41 -8.49
CA MET A 71 1.45 7.96 -8.29
C MET A 71 2.15 7.17 -9.42
N PRO A 72 2.74 6.01 -9.10
CA PRO A 72 3.18 5.06 -10.12
C PRO A 72 2.03 4.74 -11.07
N LYS A 73 2.34 4.68 -12.37
CA LYS A 73 1.39 4.41 -13.45
C LYS A 73 1.78 3.13 -14.14
N ASP A 74 0.80 2.25 -14.33
CA ASP A 74 0.95 1.02 -15.12
C ASP A 74 2.10 0.11 -14.62
N ASP A 75 2.43 0.23 -13.33
CA ASP A 75 3.55 -0.45 -12.66
C ASP A 75 3.22 -0.63 -11.17
N GLU A 76 3.73 -1.69 -10.57
CA GLU A 76 3.31 -2.15 -9.23
C GLU A 76 4.44 -2.83 -8.44
N PHE A 77 4.18 -3.17 -7.18
CA PHE A 77 5.11 -3.96 -6.37
C PHE A 77 4.38 -4.73 -5.25
N GLU A 78 3.58 -5.73 -5.62
CA GLU A 78 2.79 -6.58 -4.72
C GLU A 78 3.64 -7.24 -3.61
N GLU A 79 4.86 -7.69 -3.91
CA GLU A 79 5.71 -8.46 -2.98
C GLU A 79 6.05 -7.70 -1.69
N LEU A 80 5.85 -6.38 -1.66
CA LEU A 80 6.03 -5.60 -0.44
C LEU A 80 5.06 -6.01 0.68
N LEU A 81 3.87 -6.51 0.33
CA LEU A 81 2.81 -6.87 1.30
C LEU A 81 3.18 -8.09 2.15
N THR A 82 3.90 -9.05 1.59
CA THR A 82 4.21 -10.32 2.29
C THR A 82 5.59 -10.32 2.95
N LEU A 83 6.44 -9.33 2.62
CA LEU A 83 7.85 -9.29 3.01
C LEU A 83 8.09 -9.47 4.52
N ALA A 84 7.26 -8.87 5.38
CA ALA A 84 7.42 -8.96 6.83
C ALA A 84 7.07 -10.35 7.38
N ALA A 85 5.97 -10.92 6.88
CA ALA A 85 5.49 -12.25 7.25
C ALA A 85 6.50 -13.32 6.79
N GLU A 86 6.91 -13.29 5.53
CA GLU A 86 7.90 -14.22 4.98
C GLU A 86 9.22 -14.17 5.77
N ALA A 87 9.72 -12.98 6.07
CA ALA A 87 10.96 -12.83 6.84
C ALA A 87 10.82 -13.34 8.28
N PHE A 88 9.64 -13.23 8.89
CA PHE A 88 9.36 -13.80 10.21
C PHE A 88 9.33 -15.32 10.14
N GLU A 89 8.48 -15.89 9.27
CA GLU A 89 8.26 -17.34 9.15
C GLU A 89 9.55 -18.07 8.76
N GLU A 90 10.35 -17.49 7.86
CA GLU A 90 11.64 -18.06 7.50
C GLU A 90 12.58 -18.13 8.71
N LYS A 91 12.57 -17.10 9.56
CA LYS A 91 13.48 -16.95 10.69
C LYS A 91 13.06 -17.76 11.92
N THR A 92 11.78 -17.75 12.27
CA THR A 92 11.26 -18.36 13.51
C THR A 92 10.74 -19.78 13.29
N LYS A 93 10.33 -20.10 12.06
CA LYS A 93 9.55 -21.31 11.72
C LYS A 93 8.16 -21.34 12.39
N ASP A 94 7.68 -20.19 12.85
CA ASP A 94 6.34 -19.98 13.39
C ASP A 94 5.50 -19.15 12.41
N GLU A 95 4.17 -19.23 12.51
CA GLU A 95 3.22 -18.49 11.66
C GLU A 95 3.14 -17.00 12.03
N TRP A 96 3.00 -16.12 11.04
CA TRP A 96 2.79 -14.69 11.26
C TRP A 96 1.36 -14.38 11.72
N ASP A 97 1.20 -13.83 12.92
CA ASP A 97 -0.11 -13.53 13.55
C ASP A 97 -0.35 -12.03 13.79
N TYR A 98 0.56 -11.17 13.33
CA TYR A 98 0.49 -9.75 13.61
C TYR A 98 -0.51 -9.04 12.71
N VAL A 99 -1.47 -8.35 13.33
CA VAL A 99 -2.46 -7.51 12.64
C VAL A 99 -2.10 -6.03 12.84
N PRO A 100 -1.85 -5.25 11.77
CA PRO A 100 -1.56 -3.83 11.88
C PRO A 100 -2.78 -3.01 12.33
N SER A 101 -2.55 -1.81 12.85
CA SER A 101 -3.62 -0.93 13.35
C SER A 101 -4.48 -0.29 12.25
N LYS A 102 -4.04 -0.40 10.99
CA LYS A 102 -4.75 0.06 9.81
C LYS A 102 -4.88 -1.08 8.84
N ASP A 103 -6.08 -1.25 8.31
CA ASP A 103 -6.32 -2.10 7.17
C ASP A 103 -5.82 -1.37 5.91
N TYR A 104 -4.87 -1.97 5.20
CA TYR A 104 -4.26 -1.36 4.01
C TYR A 104 -5.10 -1.58 2.74
N GLU A 105 -6.13 -2.43 2.81
CA GLU A 105 -7.00 -2.74 1.68
C GLU A 105 -7.62 -1.48 1.07
N THR A 106 -7.85 -1.53 -0.24
CA THR A 106 -8.45 -0.42 -0.97
C THR A 106 -9.86 -0.16 -0.43
N PHE A 107 -10.21 1.13 -0.25
CA PHE A 107 -11.44 1.64 0.39
C PHE A 107 -11.46 1.62 1.92
N SER A 108 -10.47 1.05 2.61
CA SER A 108 -10.45 1.02 4.08
C SER A 108 -10.23 2.40 4.71
N ASN A 109 -9.64 3.36 3.99
CA ASN A 109 -9.67 4.77 4.34
C ASN A 109 -10.94 5.44 3.82
N GLU A 110 -12.08 5.16 4.46
CA GLU A 110 -13.38 5.74 4.07
C GLU A 110 -13.37 7.27 3.90
N ARG A 111 -12.52 7.99 4.66
CA ARG A 111 -12.41 9.46 4.53
C ARG A 111 -11.67 9.90 3.27
N GLY A 112 -10.82 9.05 2.71
CA GLY A 112 -10.12 9.28 1.46
C GLY A 112 -10.99 9.14 0.21
N TRP A 113 -12.18 8.54 0.37
CA TRP A 113 -13.14 8.22 -0.69
C TRP A 113 -14.48 8.95 -0.51
N ARG A 114 -14.48 10.06 0.25
CA ARG A 114 -15.65 10.94 0.48
C ARG A 114 -15.35 12.36 0.04
#